data_AF-A0A3S3PEW2-F1
#
_entry.id   AF-A0A3S3PEW2-F1
#
_cell.length_a   1.000
_cell.length_b   1.000
_cell.length_c   1.000
_cell.angle_alpha   90.00
_cell.angle_beta   90.00
_cell.angle_gamma   90.00
#
_symmetry.space_group_name_H-M   'P 1'
#
loop_
_entity.id
_entity.type
_entity.pdbx_description
1 polymer ?
#
loop_
_entity_poly.entity_id
_entity_poly.type
_entity_poly.pdbx_seq_one_letter_code
_entity_poly.pdbx_strand_id
1 'polypeptide(L)'
;MKSVGAPELRENKLQYRSANLNLYIYPDALVEDYLKLCPIDHTWMGLSHAIRDKLNSEFQIPEKLRSLPGKLIYFSLGFTGSSVVELMKRMMSILSKSKHRFIIVKGQFLNDYELPPNMWGETFVPQVEILPFVDLVITHGGNNSLLETLYFGKPLIVL
;
A
#
# COMPACT_ATOMS: atom_id res chain seq x y z
N MET A 1 -16.36 -18.69 -4.39
CA MET A 1 -15.14 -19.49 -4.58
C MET A 1 -15.51 -20.96 -4.54
N LYS A 2 -15.07 -21.77 -5.50
CA LYS A 2 -15.19 -23.23 -5.39
C LYS A 2 -14.15 -23.72 -4.38
N SER A 3 -14.55 -24.60 -3.46
CA SER A 3 -13.59 -25.27 -2.56
C SER A 3 -12.63 -26.10 -3.40
N VAL A 4 -11.33 -26.01 -3.09
CA VAL A 4 -10.26 -26.78 -3.74
C VAL A 4 -9.81 -27.98 -2.90
N GLY A 5 -10.66 -28.46 -1.99
CA GLY A 5 -10.37 -29.63 -1.14
C GLY A 5 -9.56 -29.35 0.12
N ALA A 6 -9.31 -28.08 0.44
CA ALA A 6 -8.74 -27.70 1.73
C ALA A 6 -9.80 -27.86 2.86
N PRO A 7 -9.38 -28.26 4.08
CA PRO A 7 -10.28 -28.27 5.25
C PRO A 7 -10.77 -26.85 5.53
N GLU A 8 -11.85 -26.67 6.31
CA GLU A 8 -12.28 -25.33 6.68
C GLU A 8 -11.20 -24.59 7.50
N LEU A 9 -11.12 -23.26 7.31
CA LEU A 9 -10.31 -22.41 8.16
C LEU A 9 -10.85 -22.45 9.58
N ARG A 10 -9.94 -22.45 10.56
CA ARG A 10 -10.33 -22.26 11.96
C ARG A 10 -11.04 -20.92 12.10
N GLU A 11 -11.98 -20.86 13.03
CA GLU A 11 -12.73 -19.64 13.33
C GLU A 11 -11.77 -18.46 13.55
N ASN A 12 -12.12 -17.31 12.97
CA ASN A 12 -11.33 -16.06 13.02
C ASN A 12 -9.90 -16.16 12.43
N LYS A 13 -9.62 -17.15 11.58
CA LYS A 13 -8.36 -17.22 10.82
C LYS A 13 -8.59 -16.89 9.35
N LEU A 14 -7.66 -16.10 8.80
CA LEU A 14 -7.66 -15.70 7.39
C LEU A 14 -6.76 -16.61 6.52
N GLN A 15 -5.95 -17.48 7.13
CA GLN A 15 -4.96 -18.31 6.45
C GLN A 15 -4.79 -19.66 7.16
N TYR A 16 -4.46 -20.70 6.38
CA TYR A 16 -4.07 -22.00 6.91
C TYR A 16 -2.65 -21.91 7.49
N ARG A 17 -2.39 -22.71 8.52
CA ARG A 17 -1.06 -22.88 9.09
C ARG A 17 -0.52 -24.24 8.73
N SER A 18 0.64 -24.27 8.09
CA SER A 18 1.38 -25.50 7.80
C SER A 18 2.02 -26.04 9.08
N ALA A 19 2.01 -27.36 9.23
CA ALA A 19 2.78 -28.03 10.28
C ALA A 19 4.29 -28.12 9.95
N ASN A 20 4.67 -27.87 8.68
CA ASN A 20 6.03 -28.06 8.20
C ASN A 20 6.79 -26.74 8.03
N LEU A 21 6.20 -25.77 7.32
CA LEU A 21 6.85 -24.50 6.99
C LEU A 21 5.81 -23.41 6.72
N ASN A 22 5.99 -22.28 7.40
CA ASN A 22 5.26 -21.05 7.20
C ASN A 22 6.26 -19.92 6.93
N LEU A 23 5.90 -18.98 6.06
CA LEU A 23 6.75 -17.85 5.70
C LEU A 23 6.11 -16.55 6.14
N TYR A 24 6.89 -15.66 6.74
CA TYR A 24 6.51 -14.26 6.91
C TYR A 24 7.52 -13.39 6.18
N ILE A 25 7.05 -12.24 5.71
CA ILE A 25 7.90 -11.25 5.03
C ILE A 25 7.84 -9.99 5.87
N TYR A 26 8.97 -9.58 6.45
CA TYR A 26 9.02 -8.40 7.31
C TYR A 26 10.46 -7.90 7.38
N PRO A 27 10.70 -6.57 7.42
CA PRO A 27 12.06 -6.06 7.35
C PRO A 27 12.84 -6.42 8.60
N ASP A 28 14.09 -6.88 8.42
CA ASP A 28 14.98 -7.30 9.50
C ASP A 28 15.15 -6.20 10.55
N ALA A 29 15.18 -4.94 10.12
CA ALA A 29 15.31 -3.79 11.01
C ALA A 29 14.16 -3.63 12.01
N LEU A 30 12.99 -4.21 11.76
CA LEU A 30 11.79 -4.09 12.61
C LEU A 30 11.31 -5.44 13.15
N VAL A 31 11.92 -6.55 12.74
CA VAL A 31 11.41 -7.90 13.00
C VAL A 31 11.42 -8.23 14.49
N GLU A 32 12.44 -7.79 15.24
CA GLU A 32 12.52 -8.06 16.67
C GLU A 32 11.35 -7.46 17.44
N ASP A 33 10.97 -6.21 17.14
CA ASP A 33 9.85 -5.55 17.79
C ASP A 33 8.51 -6.16 17.38
N TYR A 34 8.38 -6.54 16.11
CA TYR A 34 7.20 -7.25 15.63
C TYR A 34 7.01 -8.61 16.33
N LEU A 35 8.08 -9.39 16.47
CA LEU A 35 8.01 -10.71 17.10
C LEU A 35 7.80 -10.66 18.62
N LYS A 36 8.14 -9.55 19.29
CA LYS A 36 7.72 -9.33 20.69
C LYS A 36 6.19 -9.25 20.82
N LEU A 37 5.51 -8.65 19.83
CA LEU A 37 4.05 -8.50 19.81
C LEU A 37 3.35 -9.72 19.24
N CYS A 38 3.98 -10.42 18.30
CA CYS A 38 3.46 -11.60 17.61
C CYS A 38 4.48 -12.75 17.68
N PRO A 39 4.58 -13.45 18.82
CA PRO A 39 5.48 -14.59 18.94
C PRO A 39 5.09 -15.69 17.96
N ILE A 40 6.11 -16.26 17.30
CA ILE A 40 5.99 -17.38 16.37
C ILE A 40 6.82 -18.56 16.90
N ASP A 41 6.47 -19.78 16.49
CA ASP A 41 7.27 -20.96 16.81
C ASP A 41 8.21 -21.34 15.66
N HIS A 42 8.96 -22.43 15.87
CA HIS A 42 9.96 -22.97 14.94
C HIS A 42 9.45 -23.35 13.54
N THR A 43 8.12 -23.40 13.33
CA THR A 43 7.54 -23.68 12.00
C THR A 43 7.54 -22.46 11.07
N TRP A 44 8.00 -21.30 11.54
CA TRP A 44 8.05 -20.06 10.77
C TRP A 44 9.48 -19.70 10.38
N MET A 45 9.62 -19.24 9.14
CA MET A 45 10.86 -18.69 8.60
C MET A 45 10.60 -17.28 8.06
N GLY A 46 11.49 -16.35 8.40
CA GLY A 46 11.43 -14.96 7.96
C GLY A 46 12.12 -14.74 6.63
N LEU A 47 11.50 -13.95 5.78
CA LEU A 47 12.11 -13.33 4.60
C LEU A 47 12.20 -11.83 4.84
N SER A 48 13.40 -11.27 4.72
CA SER A 48 13.64 -9.87 5.05
C SER A 48 12.86 -8.92 4.12
N HIS A 49 12.74 -9.27 2.84
CA HIS A 49 12.06 -8.44 1.84
C HIS A 49 11.48 -9.30 0.71
N ALA A 50 10.33 -8.87 0.17
CA ALA A 50 9.80 -9.35 -1.10
C ALA A 50 9.24 -8.14 -1.87
N ILE A 51 10.06 -7.60 -2.77
CA ILE A 51 9.73 -6.43 -3.57
C ILE A 51 9.26 -6.91 -4.94
N ARG A 52 8.14 -6.38 -5.41
CA ARG A 52 7.63 -6.70 -6.75
C ARG A 52 8.55 -6.14 -7.83
N ASP A 53 8.68 -6.87 -8.93
CA ASP A 53 9.35 -6.37 -10.11
C ASP A 53 8.60 -5.18 -10.71
N LYS A 54 9.35 -4.33 -11.40
CA LYS A 54 8.78 -3.27 -12.23
C LYS A 54 7.97 -3.90 -13.36
N LEU A 55 6.82 -3.32 -13.67
CA LEU A 55 5.89 -3.72 -14.73
C LEU A 55 6.36 -3.31 -16.14
N ASN A 56 7.66 -3.03 -16.33
CA ASN A 56 8.26 -2.44 -17.54
C ASN A 56 7.63 -1.11 -17.99
N SER A 57 6.81 -0.47 -17.15
CA SER A 57 6.23 0.85 -17.43
C SER A 57 7.12 1.96 -16.88
N GLU A 58 7.53 2.91 -17.72
CA GLU A 58 8.12 4.15 -17.23
C GLU A 58 7.02 5.06 -16.67
N PHE A 59 6.93 5.14 -15.34
CA PHE A 59 6.05 6.13 -14.74
C PHE A 59 6.60 7.54 -14.96
N GLN A 60 5.77 8.41 -15.53
CA GLN A 60 6.05 9.82 -15.68
C GLN A 60 5.08 10.60 -14.79
N ILE A 61 5.59 11.52 -13.97
CA ILE A 61 4.74 12.40 -13.17
C ILE A 61 3.78 13.15 -14.12
N PRO A 62 2.45 13.12 -13.91
CA PRO A 62 1.49 13.81 -14.75
C PRO A 62 1.79 15.31 -14.86
N GLU A 63 1.65 15.89 -16.05
CA GLU A 63 1.98 17.29 -16.32
C GLU A 63 1.25 18.26 -15.39
N LYS A 64 -0.05 18.01 -15.14
CA LYS A 64 -0.88 18.76 -14.19
C LYS A 64 -0.27 18.83 -12.79
N LEU A 65 0.45 17.78 -12.36
CA LEU A 65 1.15 17.81 -11.08
C LEU A 65 2.54 18.45 -11.22
N ARG A 66 3.26 18.28 -12.34
CA ARG A 66 4.61 18.87 -12.51
C ARG A 66 4.61 20.39 -12.39
N SER A 67 3.57 21.05 -12.87
CA SER A 67 3.45 22.51 -12.85
C SER A 67 3.07 23.10 -11.49
N LEU A 68 2.63 22.27 -10.55
CA LEU A 68 2.18 22.72 -9.23
C LEU A 68 3.33 22.72 -8.21
N PRO A 69 3.31 23.65 -7.23
CA PRO A 69 4.32 23.68 -6.17
C PRO A 69 4.11 22.52 -5.17
N GLY A 70 5.12 22.31 -4.32
CA GLY A 70 5.04 21.39 -3.18
C GLY A 70 5.51 19.96 -3.45
N LYS A 71 5.64 19.21 -2.36
CA LYS A 71 6.06 17.80 -2.35
C LYS A 71 5.05 16.90 -3.06
N LEU A 72 5.54 15.80 -3.65
CA LEU A 72 4.72 14.78 -4.29
C LEU A 72 4.45 13.65 -3.30
N ILE A 73 3.19 13.36 -3.03
CA ILE A 73 2.75 12.40 -2.01
C ILE A 73 1.97 11.28 -2.68
N TYR A 74 2.31 10.04 -2.38
CA TYR A 74 1.54 8.88 -2.82
C TYR A 74 0.51 8.51 -1.75
N PHE A 75 -0.76 8.37 -2.13
CA PHE A 75 -1.84 8.01 -1.22
C PHE A 75 -2.56 6.75 -1.73
N SER A 76 -2.55 5.68 -0.92
CA SER A 76 -3.16 4.39 -1.28
C SER A 76 -3.63 3.62 -0.05
N LEU A 77 -4.95 3.45 0.08
CA LEU A 77 -5.55 2.63 1.15
C LEU A 77 -5.78 1.16 0.74
N GLY A 78 -5.16 0.73 -0.36
CA GLY A 78 -5.41 -0.59 -0.93
C GLY A 78 -6.83 -0.75 -1.46
N PHE A 79 -7.13 -1.93 -2.02
CA PHE A 79 -8.43 -2.18 -2.64
C PHE A 79 -9.61 -2.00 -1.66
N THR A 80 -9.50 -2.59 -0.46
CA THR A 80 -10.54 -2.52 0.57
C THR A 80 -10.77 -1.09 1.04
N GLY A 81 -9.71 -0.32 1.31
CA GLY A 81 -9.85 1.07 1.74
C GLY A 81 -10.44 1.97 0.65
N SER A 82 -9.98 1.82 -0.59
CA SER A 82 -10.52 2.57 -1.73
C SER A 82 -11.98 2.22 -2.04
N SER A 83 -12.49 1.06 -1.58
CA SER A 83 -13.91 0.68 -1.73
C SER A 83 -14.87 1.46 -0.83
N VAL A 84 -14.36 2.13 0.20
CA VAL A 84 -15.17 2.99 1.06
C VAL A 84 -15.17 4.39 0.46
N VAL A 85 -16.03 4.62 -0.53
CA VAL A 85 -16.08 5.88 -1.32
C VAL A 85 -16.21 7.12 -0.43
N GLU A 86 -17.00 7.05 0.64
CA GLU A 86 -17.18 8.18 1.57
C GLU A 86 -15.89 8.52 2.33
N LEU A 87 -15.12 7.51 2.73
CA LEU A 87 -13.79 7.71 3.31
C LEU A 87 -12.88 8.40 2.28
N MET A 88 -12.84 7.91 1.05
CA MET A 88 -12.02 8.50 -0.01
C MET A 88 -12.40 9.97 -0.28
N LYS A 89 -13.71 10.28 -0.39
CA LYS A 89 -14.20 11.67 -0.55
C LYS A 89 -13.75 12.57 0.59
N ARG A 90 -13.87 12.09 1.84
CA ARG A 90 -13.40 12.82 3.02
C ARG A 90 -11.88 13.06 2.97
N MET A 91 -11.11 12.05 2.57
CA MET A 91 -9.66 12.19 2.41
C MET A 91 -9.30 13.19 1.31
N MET A 92 -9.97 13.15 0.15
CA MET A 92 -9.73 14.13 -0.93
C MET A 92 -10.04 15.56 -0.44
N SER A 93 -11.15 15.74 0.30
CA SER A 93 -11.52 17.03 0.89
C SER A 93 -10.45 17.55 1.86
N ILE A 94 -9.93 16.71 2.76
CA ILE A 94 -8.86 17.08 3.69
C ILE A 94 -7.56 17.42 2.95
N LEU A 95 -7.11 16.52 2.06
CA LEU A 95 -5.84 16.66 1.35
C LEU A 95 -5.85 17.80 0.31
N SER A 96 -7.04 18.19 -0.19
CA SER A 96 -7.19 19.33 -1.11
C SER A 96 -6.72 20.67 -0.52
N LYS A 97 -6.76 20.79 0.81
CA LYS A 97 -6.35 22.00 1.54
C LYS A 97 -4.83 22.11 1.72
N SER A 98 -4.10 21.06 1.36
CA SER A 98 -2.64 21.03 1.46
C SER A 98 -1.98 21.71 0.27
N LYS A 99 -0.83 22.36 0.52
CA LYS A 99 0.05 22.90 -0.53
C LYS A 99 0.83 21.83 -1.31
N HIS A 100 0.56 20.56 -1.05
CA HIS A 100 1.25 19.42 -1.66
C HIS A 100 0.40 18.78 -2.76
N ARG A 101 1.06 17.94 -3.55
CA ARG A 101 0.51 17.29 -4.73
C ARG A 101 0.36 15.80 -4.47
N PHE A 102 -0.73 15.21 -4.95
CA PHE A 102 -1.06 13.83 -4.60
C PHE A 102 -1.27 12.93 -5.82
N ILE A 103 -0.67 11.74 -5.77
CA ILE A 103 -1.00 10.61 -6.64
C ILE A 103 -1.91 9.67 -5.86
N ILE A 104 -3.12 9.47 -6.36
CA ILE A 104 -4.19 8.70 -5.70
C ILE A 104 -4.44 7.40 -6.46
N VAL A 105 -4.53 6.27 -5.74
CA VAL A 105 -5.05 5.02 -6.31
C VAL A 105 -6.56 4.94 -6.12
N LYS A 106 -7.31 5.06 -7.22
CA LYS A 106 -8.78 5.07 -7.18
C LYS A 106 -9.41 3.69 -7.29
N GLY A 107 -8.69 2.71 -7.83
CA GLY A 107 -9.26 1.39 -8.12
C GLY A 107 -10.46 1.50 -9.07
N GLN A 108 -11.42 0.59 -8.93
CA GLN A 108 -12.64 0.58 -9.77
C GLN A 108 -13.59 1.79 -9.56
N PHE A 109 -13.29 2.67 -8.60
CA PHE A 109 -14.15 3.79 -8.19
C PHE A 109 -13.72 5.12 -8.83
N LEU A 110 -13.11 5.06 -10.02
CA LEU A 110 -12.57 6.22 -10.74
C LEU A 110 -13.62 7.31 -10.99
N ASN A 111 -14.87 6.91 -11.23
CA ASN A 111 -15.96 7.81 -11.60
C ASN A 111 -16.86 8.23 -10.41
N ASP A 112 -16.61 7.71 -9.21
CA ASP A 112 -17.53 7.91 -8.06
C ASP A 112 -17.29 9.24 -7.31
N TYR A 113 -16.16 9.89 -7.59
CA TYR A 113 -15.77 11.18 -7.04
C TYR A 113 -14.73 11.85 -7.91
N GLU A 114 -14.73 13.18 -7.92
CA GLU A 114 -13.74 13.97 -8.62
C GLU A 114 -12.48 14.18 -7.77
N LEU A 115 -11.35 14.38 -8.45
CA LEU A 115 -10.09 14.71 -7.81
C LEU A 115 -9.85 16.23 -7.84
N PRO A 116 -9.54 16.85 -6.68
CA PRO A 116 -9.15 18.25 -6.61
C PRO A 116 -7.97 18.61 -7.53
N PRO A 117 -7.74 19.92 -7.81
CA PRO A 117 -6.68 20.36 -8.72
C PRO A 117 -5.27 19.90 -8.35
N ASN A 118 -4.96 19.75 -7.05
CA ASN A 118 -3.65 19.28 -6.58
C ASN A 118 -3.47 17.76 -6.63
N MET A 119 -4.37 17.04 -7.30
CA MET A 119 -4.37 15.58 -7.34
C MET A 119 -4.48 15.05 -8.77
N TRP A 120 -3.88 13.88 -8.95
CA TRP A 120 -4.08 13.01 -10.09
C TRP A 120 -4.24 11.57 -9.58
N GLY A 121 -4.99 10.75 -10.28
CA GLY A 121 -5.19 9.37 -9.88
C GLY A 121 -5.89 8.54 -10.94
N GLU A 122 -5.61 7.25 -10.90
CA GLU A 122 -6.05 6.27 -11.88
C GLU A 122 -6.60 5.02 -11.17
N THR A 123 -7.26 4.16 -11.94
CA THR A 123 -7.68 2.82 -11.48
C THR A 123 -6.48 2.02 -10.99
N PHE A 124 -5.39 2.06 -11.75
CA PHE A 124 -4.15 1.37 -11.44
C PHE A 124 -2.97 2.33 -11.56
N VAL A 125 -2.04 2.22 -10.61
CA VAL A 125 -0.92 3.13 -10.44
C VAL A 125 0.30 2.27 -10.09
N PRO A 126 1.37 2.27 -10.91
CA PRO A 126 2.53 1.38 -10.75
C PRO A 126 3.37 1.79 -9.52
N GLN A 127 3.04 1.21 -8.36
CA GLN A 127 3.55 1.66 -7.05
C GLN A 127 5.09 1.66 -6.98
N VAL A 128 5.73 0.57 -7.39
CA VAL A 128 7.20 0.41 -7.34
C VAL A 128 7.92 1.46 -8.18
N GLU A 129 7.31 1.85 -9.30
CA GLU A 129 7.85 2.82 -10.25
C GLU A 129 7.62 4.27 -9.80
N ILE A 130 6.59 4.50 -8.99
CA ILE A 130 6.26 5.82 -8.46
C ILE A 130 7.07 6.14 -7.21
N LEU A 131 7.34 5.14 -6.38
CA LEU A 131 8.03 5.30 -5.10
C LEU A 131 9.33 6.11 -5.20
N PRO A 132 10.23 5.93 -6.20
CA PRO A 132 11.40 6.77 -6.38
C PRO A 132 11.12 8.28 -6.40
N PHE A 133 10.00 8.70 -6.99
CA PHE A 133 9.67 10.10 -7.27
C PHE A 133 8.94 10.82 -6.13
N VAL A 134 8.36 10.09 -5.18
CA VAL A 134 7.55 10.69 -4.12
C VAL A 134 8.38 11.05 -2.89
N ASP A 135 7.92 12.04 -2.15
CA ASP A 135 8.52 12.51 -0.91
C ASP A 135 7.90 11.85 0.34
N LEU A 136 6.68 11.31 0.24
CA LEU A 136 5.92 10.71 1.34
C LEU A 136 4.92 9.68 0.81
N VAL A 137 4.68 8.61 1.57
CA VAL A 137 3.61 7.64 1.33
C VAL A 137 2.58 7.69 2.45
N ILE A 138 1.30 7.77 2.11
CA ILE A 138 0.18 7.59 3.04
C ILE A 138 -0.51 6.28 2.65
N THR A 139 -0.58 5.34 3.58
CA THR A 139 -1.05 3.97 3.29
C THR A 139 -1.88 3.37 4.43
N HIS A 140 -2.69 2.36 4.12
CA HIS A 140 -3.44 1.56 5.11
C HIS A 140 -2.57 0.59 5.93
N GLY A 141 -1.25 0.56 5.70
CA GLY A 141 -0.33 -0.31 6.43
C GLY A 141 -0.26 -1.75 5.91
N GLY A 142 -0.82 -2.04 4.72
CA GLY A 142 -0.65 -3.34 4.07
C GLY A 142 0.83 -3.68 3.89
N ASN A 143 1.19 -4.92 4.23
CA ASN A 143 2.59 -5.33 4.37
C ASN A 143 3.45 -5.07 3.12
N ASN A 144 2.91 -5.28 1.91
CA ASN A 144 3.63 -5.01 0.67
C ASN A 144 3.96 -3.52 0.51
N SER A 145 2.99 -2.63 0.76
CA SER A 145 3.21 -1.19 0.65
C SER A 145 4.15 -0.69 1.74
N LEU A 146 4.08 -1.25 2.96
CA LEU A 146 5.04 -0.96 4.03
C LEU A 146 6.46 -1.32 3.59
N LEU A 147 6.69 -2.56 3.16
CA LEU A 147 7.99 -3.05 2.73
C LEU A 147 8.58 -2.26 1.57
N GLU A 148 7.79 -2.00 0.52
CA GLU A 148 8.26 -1.25 -0.63
C GLU A 148 8.58 0.21 -0.26
N THR A 149 7.75 0.84 0.57
CA THR A 149 8.01 2.21 1.04
C THR A 149 9.30 2.31 1.84
N LEU A 150 9.55 1.35 2.73
CA LEU A 150 10.80 1.26 3.50
C LEU A 150 12.00 0.95 2.60
N TYR A 151 11.85 0.06 1.62
CA TYR A 151 12.89 -0.28 0.65
C TYR A 151 13.35 0.95 -0.15
N PHE A 152 12.42 1.81 -0.56
CA PHE A 152 12.75 3.08 -1.23
C PHE A 152 13.10 4.22 -0.26
N GLY A 153 13.21 3.95 1.04
CA GLY A 153 13.60 4.90 2.07
C GLY A 153 12.65 6.09 2.22
N LYS A 154 11.35 5.89 1.96
CA LYS A 154 10.35 6.96 2.01
C LYS A 154 9.69 7.03 3.39
N PRO A 155 9.43 8.24 3.92
CA PRO A 155 8.63 8.37 5.12
C PRO A 155 7.21 7.87 4.85
N LEU A 156 6.53 7.40 5.90
CA LEU A 156 5.19 6.85 5.79
C LEU A 156 4.24 7.35 6.89
N ILE A 157 2.96 7.50 6.54
CA ILE A 157 1.84 7.65 7.47
C ILE A 157 0.94 6.45 7.28
N VAL A 158 0.65 5.73 8.36
CA VAL A 158 -0.32 4.63 8.38
C VAL A 158 -1.67 5.15 8.86
N LEU A 159 -2.75 4.83 8.12
CA LEU A 159 -4.13 5.18 8.44
C LEU A 159 -4.99 3.93 8.65
#